data_AF-X0WQA8-F1
#
_entry.id   AF-X0WQA8-F1
#
_cell.length_a   1.000
_cell.length_b   1.000
_cell.length_c   1.000
_cell.angle_alpha   90.00
_cell.angle_beta   90.00
_cell.angle_gamma   90.00
#
_symmetry.space_group_name_H-M   'P 1'
#
loop_
_entity.id
_entity.type
_entity.pdbx_description
1 polymer ?
#
loop_
_entity_poly.entity_id
_entity_poly.type
_entity_poly.pdbx_seq_one_letter_code
_entity_poly.pdbx_strand_id
1 'polypeptide(L)'
;PLIIDEAQTLPDLFPILRSLIDERRHRSGRFYLLGSVNPSLIKRISESLAGRVGMVELTPFLFTETADLKIDFPTYWLKGGYPDAIREKKITKWQRWQENFVRTFIDEYSNQ
;
A
#
# COMPACT_ATOMS: atom_id res chain seq x y z
N PRO A 1 -6.23 17.73 -7.55
CA PRO A 1 -6.78 16.36 -7.40
C PRO A 1 -7.21 16.16 -5.96
N LEU A 2 -8.26 15.38 -5.69
CA LEU A 2 -8.63 14.98 -4.34
C LEU A 2 -7.91 13.66 -4.01
N ILE A 3 -7.23 13.61 -2.87
CA ILE A 3 -6.53 12.43 -2.38
C ILE A 3 -7.30 11.94 -1.15
N ILE A 4 -7.68 10.67 -1.16
CA ILE A 4 -8.42 10.02 -0.06
C ILE A 4 -7.52 8.92 0.45
N ASP A 5 -7.03 9.10 1.66
CA ASP A 5 -6.18 8.11 2.33
C ASP A 5 -7.03 7.06 3.06
N GLU A 6 -6.50 5.85 3.18
CA GLU A 6 -7.19 4.69 3.78
C GLU A 6 -8.63 4.51 3.27
N ALA A 7 -8.84 4.61 1.96
CA ALA A 7 -10.16 4.61 1.34
C ALA A 7 -11.00 3.35 1.64
N GLN A 8 -10.36 2.24 2.05
CA GLN A 8 -11.00 1.05 2.60
C GLN A 8 -11.91 1.28 3.80
N THR A 9 -11.61 2.30 4.60
CA THR A 9 -12.36 2.58 5.83
C THR A 9 -13.77 3.09 5.52
N LEU A 10 -14.02 3.55 4.29
CA LEU A 10 -15.28 4.14 3.85
C LEU A 10 -15.71 3.58 2.48
N PRO A 11 -16.08 2.28 2.37
CA PRO A 11 -16.44 1.65 1.10
C PRO A 11 -17.70 2.25 0.44
N ASP A 12 -18.61 2.83 1.23
CA ASP A 12 -19.81 3.51 0.74
C ASP A 12 -19.51 4.78 -0.06
N LEU A 13 -18.26 5.23 -0.08
CA LEU A 13 -17.80 6.33 -0.92
C LEU A 13 -17.68 5.94 -2.40
N PHE A 14 -17.47 4.67 -2.72
CA PHE A 14 -17.19 4.24 -4.10
C PHE A 14 -18.35 4.49 -5.09
N PRO A 15 -19.63 4.24 -4.74
CA PRO A 15 -20.76 4.62 -5.60
C PRO A 15 -20.84 6.12 -5.88
N ILE A 16 -20.51 6.96 -4.88
CA ILE A 16 -20.51 8.43 -5.03
C ILE A 16 -19.40 8.84 -6.00
N LEU A 17 -18.19 8.32 -5.80
CA LEU A 17 -17.05 8.57 -6.70
C LEU A 17 -17.35 8.12 -8.13
N ARG A 18 -18.03 6.96 -8.30
CA ARG A 18 -18.46 6.48 -9.61
C ARG A 18 -19.33 7.52 -10.33
N SER A 19 -20.35 8.06 -9.66
CA SER A 19 -21.23 9.10 -10.23
C SER A 19 -20.41 10.33 -10.66
N LEU A 20 -19.53 10.82 -9.77
CA LEU A 20 -18.69 11.99 -10.04
C LEU A 20 -17.69 11.77 -11.17
N ILE A 21 -17.16 10.55 -11.31
CA ILE A 21 -16.26 10.17 -12.41
C ILE A 21 -17.05 10.12 -13.73
N ASP A 22 -18.21 9.48 -13.74
CA ASP A 22 -19.04 9.32 -14.94
C ASP A 22 -19.52 10.68 -15.48
N GLU A 23 -19.83 11.65 -14.61
CA GLU A 23 -20.20 13.03 -15.02
C GLU A 23 -19.11 13.77 -15.82
N ARG A 24 -17.82 13.47 -15.57
CA ARG A 24 -16.71 14.11 -16.30
C ARG A 24 -15.69 13.08 -16.75
N ARG A 25 -16.17 12.07 -17.47
CA ARG A 25 -15.42 10.88 -17.88
C ARG A 25 -14.14 11.16 -18.68
N HIS A 26 -14.05 12.30 -19.36
CA HIS A 26 -12.87 12.71 -20.13
C HIS A 26 -11.75 13.30 -19.25
N ARG A 27 -11.99 13.57 -17.96
CA ARG A 27 -11.04 14.23 -17.07
C ARG A 27 -10.51 13.27 -16.02
N SER A 28 -9.44 12.57 -16.36
CA SER A 28 -8.70 11.64 -15.49
C SER A 28 -7.91 12.35 -14.39
N GLY A 29 -7.44 11.60 -13.39
CA GLY A 29 -6.58 12.12 -12.33
C GLY A 29 -7.28 13.07 -11.35
N ARG A 30 -8.62 13.03 -11.28
CA ARG A 30 -9.39 13.86 -10.34
C ARG A 30 -9.35 13.33 -8.91
N PHE A 31 -9.25 12.02 -8.75
CA PHE A 31 -9.28 11.32 -7.48
C PHE A 31 -8.10 10.35 -7.41
N TYR A 32 -7.44 10.31 -6.25
CA TYR A 32 -6.44 9.31 -5.88
C TYR A 32 -6.92 8.62 -4.61
N LEU A 33 -7.06 7.31 -4.67
CA LEU A 33 -7.42 6.48 -3.52
C LEU A 33 -6.14 5.81 -3.05
N LEU A 34 -5.74 6.12 -1.82
CA LEU A 34 -4.62 5.50 -1.15
C LEU A 34 -5.16 4.52 -0.11
N GLY A 35 -4.32 3.57 0.25
CA GLY A 35 -4.64 2.58 1.27
C GLY A 35 -3.60 1.49 1.31
N SER A 36 -3.46 0.87 2.48
CA SER A 36 -2.75 -0.40 2.61
C SER A 36 -3.37 -1.48 1.71
N VAL A 37 -2.51 -2.37 1.21
CA VAL A 37 -2.90 -3.46 0.30
C VAL A 37 -3.74 -4.48 1.07
N ASN A 38 -5.06 -4.34 1.02
CA ASN A 38 -5.99 -5.35 1.50
C ASN A 38 -6.66 -6.04 0.29
N PRO A 39 -6.48 -7.35 0.07
CA PRO A 39 -7.08 -8.06 -1.06
C PRO A 39 -8.61 -7.89 -1.16
N SER A 40 -9.30 -7.86 -0.02
CA SER A 40 -10.75 -7.64 0.03
C SER A 40 -11.17 -6.23 -0.39
N LEU A 41 -10.33 -5.23 -0.10
CA LEU A 41 -10.51 -3.85 -0.56
C LEU A 41 -10.34 -3.77 -2.08
N ILE A 42 -9.24 -4.33 -2.59
CA ILE A 42 -8.94 -4.34 -4.03
C ILE A 42 -10.12 -4.93 -4.80
N LYS A 43 -10.70 -6.02 -4.29
CA LYS A 43 -11.89 -6.63 -4.87
C LYS A 43 -13.09 -5.67 -4.88
N ARG A 44 -13.43 -5.06 -3.74
CA ARG A 44 -14.57 -4.11 -3.64
C ARG A 44 -14.41 -2.87 -4.51
N ILE A 45 -13.20 -2.30 -4.57
CA ILE A 45 -12.88 -1.17 -5.46
C ILE A 45 -13.02 -1.60 -6.92
N SER A 46 -12.46 -2.76 -7.28
CA SER A 46 -12.51 -3.29 -8.64
C SER A 46 -13.95 -3.55 -9.10
N GLU A 47 -14.81 -4.09 -8.23
CA GLU A 47 -16.23 -4.29 -8.51
C GLU A 47 -16.99 -2.96 -8.66
N SER A 48 -16.76 -2.00 -7.75
CA SER A 48 -17.51 -0.74 -7.70
C SER A 48 -17.09 0.27 -8.77
N LEU A 49 -15.80 0.27 -9.14
CA LEU A 49 -15.16 1.23 -10.06
C LEU A 49 -14.60 0.55 -11.32
N ALA A 50 -15.10 -0.63 -11.70
CA ALA A 50 -14.68 -1.36 -12.89
C ALA A 50 -14.60 -0.45 -14.13
N GLY A 51 -13.44 -0.47 -14.81
CA GLY A 51 -13.17 0.31 -16.03
C GLY A 51 -13.08 1.83 -15.81
N ARG A 52 -12.98 2.29 -14.56
CA ARG A 52 -12.92 3.72 -14.17
C ARG A 52 -11.74 4.06 -13.27
N VAL A 53 -10.97 3.05 -12.84
CA VAL A 53 -9.82 3.19 -11.95
C VAL A 53 -8.61 2.49 -12.57
N GLY A 54 -7.43 3.07 -12.38
CA GLY A 54 -6.15 2.40 -12.58
C GLY A 54 -5.53 2.09 -11.23
N MET A 55 -4.93 0.92 -11.09
CA MET A 55 -4.26 0.49 -9.86
C MET A 55 -2.75 0.66 -10.01
N VAL A 56 -2.13 1.21 -8.98
CA VAL A 56 -0.68 1.32 -8.87
C VAL A 56 -0.29 0.75 -7.52
N GLU A 57 0.45 -0.35 -7.54
CA GLU A 57 1.02 -0.96 -6.35
C GLU A 57 2.41 -0.38 -6.12
N LEU A 58 2.70 -0.02 -4.87
CA LEU A 58 4.00 0.47 -4.46
C LEU A 58 4.73 -0.65 -3.72
N THR A 59 5.95 -0.95 -4.18
CA THR A 59 6.87 -1.81 -3.44
C THR A 59 7.46 -1.06 -2.25
N PRO A 60 8.08 -1.77 -1.30
CA PRO A 60 9.06 -1.15 -0.42
C PRO A 60 10.17 -0.45 -1.24
N PHE A 61 10.98 0.37 -0.58
CA PHE A 61 12.06 1.07 -1.25
C PHE A 61 13.00 0.11 -1.95
N LEU A 62 13.33 0.39 -3.21
CA LEU A 62 14.36 -0.30 -3.96
C LEU A 62 15.74 0.00 -3.37
N PHE A 63 16.70 -0.89 -3.57
CA PHE A 63 18.06 -0.68 -3.06
C PHE A 63 18.65 0.66 -3.52
N THR A 64 18.40 1.04 -4.77
CA THR A 64 18.83 2.32 -5.35
C THR A 64 18.18 3.54 -4.68
N GLU A 65 16.97 3.41 -4.13
CA GLU A 65 16.27 4.47 -3.39
C GLU A 65 16.79 4.61 -1.94
N THR A 66 17.59 3.64 -1.47
CA THR A 66 18.19 3.65 -0.13
C THR A 66 19.62 4.19 -0.09
N ALA A 67 20.13 4.74 -1.20
CA ALA A 67 21.52 5.21 -1.31
C ALA A 67 21.91 6.20 -0.20
N ASP A 68 21.00 7.12 0.17
CA ASP A 68 21.22 8.12 1.22
C ASP A 68 21.35 7.50 2.63
N LEU A 69 20.82 6.30 2.83
CA LEU A 69 20.91 5.57 4.10
C LEU A 69 22.26 4.87 4.29
N LYS A 70 23.10 4.81 3.24
CA LYS A 70 24.42 4.15 3.24
C LYS A 70 24.38 2.70 3.77
N ILE A 71 23.30 1.98 3.44
CA ILE A 71 23.11 0.58 3.80
C ILE A 71 23.79 -0.28 2.73
N ASP A 72 24.51 -1.33 3.14
CA ASP A 72 25.10 -2.29 2.20
C ASP A 72 24.05 -3.25 1.64
N PHE A 73 24.35 -3.87 0.51
CA PHE A 73 23.41 -4.79 -0.14
C PHE A 73 22.99 -5.97 0.76
N PRO A 74 23.89 -6.63 1.54
CA PRO A 74 23.49 -7.69 2.46
C PRO A 74 22.49 -7.24 3.53
N THR A 75 22.69 -6.06 4.13
CA THR A 75 21.75 -5.53 5.13
C THR A 75 20.43 -5.14 4.50
N TYR A 76 20.45 -4.53 3.31
CA TYR A 76 19.24 -4.24 2.56
C TYR A 76 18.46 -5.52 2.25
N TRP A 77 19.13 -6.55 1.75
CA TRP A 77 18.55 -7.85 1.43
C TRP A 77 17.88 -8.49 2.64
N LEU A 78 18.55 -8.44 3.80
CA LEU A 78 18.00 -8.95 5.05
C LEU A 78 16.74 -8.18 5.50
N LYS A 79 16.71 -6.86 5.29
CA LYS A 79 15.66 -5.98 5.83
C LYS A 79 14.51 -5.68 4.86
N GLY A 80 14.65 -6.04 3.58
CA GLY A 80 13.57 -6.03 2.59
C GLY A 80 13.07 -4.67 2.12
N GLY A 81 13.81 -3.57 2.33
CA GLY A 81 13.42 -2.24 1.83
C GLY A 81 12.27 -1.55 2.58
N TYR A 82 11.66 -2.20 3.58
CA TYR A 82 10.58 -1.62 4.37
C TYR A 82 11.07 -0.39 5.16
N PRO A 83 10.39 0.76 5.10
CA PRO A 83 10.86 2.01 5.70
C PRO A 83 11.28 1.88 7.16
N ASP A 84 10.49 1.19 7.99
CA ASP A 84 10.78 1.02 9.42
C ASP A 84 11.91 0.01 9.65
N ALA A 85 11.94 -1.09 8.89
CA ALA A 85 12.95 -2.13 9.01
C ALA A 85 14.35 -1.60 8.65
N ILE A 86 14.47 -0.90 7.51
CA ILE A 86 15.76 -0.39 7.02
C ILE A 86 16.33 0.69 7.93
N ARG A 87 15.49 1.50 8.58
CA ARG A 87 15.91 2.57 9.49
C ARG A 87 16.33 2.07 10.87
N GLU A 88 15.89 0.88 11.30
CA GLU A 88 16.21 0.38 12.64
C GLU A 88 17.68 -0.05 12.77
N LYS A 89 18.41 0.55 13.70
CA LYS A 89 19.85 0.28 13.89
C LYS A 89 20.11 -0.89 14.85
N LYS A 90 19.16 -1.20 15.74
CA LYS A 90 19.30 -2.26 16.74
C LYS A 90 18.76 -3.58 16.22
N ILE A 91 19.61 -4.60 16.14
CA ILE A 91 19.23 -5.93 15.65
C ILE A 91 18.05 -6.53 16.42
N THR A 92 17.99 -6.38 17.74
CA THR A 92 16.91 -6.92 18.58
C THR A 92 15.56 -6.27 18.30
N LYS A 93 15.55 -4.96 17.98
CA LYS A 93 14.33 -4.26 17.59
C LYS A 93 13.89 -4.65 16.18
N TRP A 94 14.84 -4.80 15.26
CA TRP A 94 14.55 -5.27 13.91
C TRP A 94 13.99 -6.70 13.92
N GLN A 95 14.57 -7.61 14.71
CA GLN A 95 14.06 -8.98 14.88
C GLN A 95 12.62 -8.98 15.37
N ARG A 96 12.33 -8.20 16.42
CA ARG A 96 10.96 -8.07 16.94
C ARG A 96 9.99 -7.50 15.90
N TRP A 97 10.42 -6.52 15.11
CA TRP A 97 9.62 -5.98 14.01
C TRP A 97 9.32 -7.07 12.97
N GLN A 98 10.33 -7.85 12.59
CA GLN A 98 10.21 -8.91 11.60
C GLN A 98 9.30 -10.04 12.08
N GLU A 99 9.43 -10.46 13.34
CA GLU A 99 8.55 -11.44 13.98
C GLU A 99 7.09 -10.98 13.97
N ASN A 100 6.84 -9.72 14.38
CA ASN A 100 5.50 -9.15 14.37
C ASN A 100 4.93 -9.07 12.94
N PHE A 101 5.74 -8.61 11.98
CA PHE A 101 5.33 -8.49 10.58
C PHE A 101 4.92 -9.85 10.00
N VAL A 102 5.76 -10.88 10.18
CA VAL A 102 5.45 -12.24 9.70
C VAL A 102 4.20 -12.78 10.37
N ARG A 103 4.03 -12.55 11.67
CA ARG A 103 2.85 -13.01 12.40
C ARG A 103 1.58 -12.36 11.87
N THR A 104 1.55 -11.03 11.75
CA THR A 104 0.39 -10.31 11.21
C THR A 104 0.10 -10.71 9.77
N PHE A 105 1.14 -10.86 8.94
CA PHE A 105 0.97 -11.31 7.55
C PHE A 105 0.36 -12.72 7.48
N ILE A 106 0.86 -13.68 8.26
CA ILE A 106 0.29 -15.02 8.31
C ILE A 106 -1.17 -14.98 8.82
N ASP A 107 -1.44 -14.20 9.86
CA ASP A 107 -2.80 -14.07 10.43
C ASP A 107 -3.77 -13.46 9.39
N GLU A 108 -3.35 -12.45 8.64
CA GLU A 108 -4.16 -11.82 7.58
C GLU A 108 -4.46 -12.76 6.40
N TYR A 109 -3.51 -13.63 6.04
CA TYR A 109 -3.68 -14.60 4.95
C TYR A 109 -4.37 -15.90 5.38
N SER A 110 -4.29 -16.28 6.66
CA SER A 110 -4.95 -17.48 7.19
C SER A 110 -6.44 -17.26 7.49
N ASN A 111 -6.86 -16.00 7.64
CA ASN A 111 -8.25 -15.62 7.92
C ASN A 111 -9.03 -15.16 6.66
N GLN A 112 -8.49 -15.39 5.45
CA GLN A 112 -9.17 -15.21 4.16
C GLN A 112 -9.71 -16.54 3.63
#